data_AF-A0A2N0M307-F1
#
_entry.id   AF-A0A2N0M307-F1
#
_cell.length_a   1.000
_cell.length_b   1.000
_cell.length_c   1.000
_cell.angle_alpha   90.00
_cell.angle_beta   90.00
_cell.angle_gamma   90.00
#
_symmetry.space_group_name_H-M   'P 1'
#
loop_
_entity.id
_entity.type
_entity.pdbx_description
1 polymer ?
#
loop_
_entity_poly.entity_id
_entity_poly.type
_entity_poly.pdbx_seq_one_letter_code
_entity_poly.pdbx_strand_id
1 'polypeptide(L)' 'MIARYQAIERILSHIREADLVVSTTGMISRELFTLDDRPGNFYMIGSMGLASAMGLGLAIQAPHKRVFVLEGDGSALMSL' A
#
# COMPACT_ATOMS: atom_id res chain seq x y z
N MET A 1 11.95 -14.75 -11.03
CA MET A 1 11.67 -13.86 -9.88
C MET A 1 11.60 -12.44 -10.43
N ILE A 2 10.51 -11.71 -10.22
CA ILE A 2 10.39 -10.30 -10.65
C ILE A 2 10.96 -9.38 -9.57
N ALA A 3 11.48 -8.21 -9.95
CA ALA A 3 11.92 -7.22 -8.97
C ALA A 3 10.73 -6.57 -8.25
N ARG A 4 10.90 -6.18 -6.97
CA ARG A 4 9.84 -5.51 -6.17
C ARG A 4 9.25 -4.30 -6.89
N TYR A 5 10.10 -3.45 -7.47
CA TYR A 5 9.69 -2.30 -8.26
C TYR A 5 8.72 -2.67 -9.40
N GLN A 6 9.03 -3.73 -10.16
CA GLN A 6 8.17 -4.24 -11.23
C GLN A 6 6.87 -4.85 -10.71
N ALA A 7 6.90 -5.46 -9.51
CA ALA A 7 5.70 -5.96 -8.87
C ALA A 7 4.76 -4.81 -8.48
N ILE A 8 5.30 -3.73 -7.90
CA ILE A 8 4.54 -2.53 -7.56
C ILE A 8 3.95 -1.90 -8.83
N GLU A 9 4.74 -1.73 -9.88
CA GLU A 9 4.28 -1.21 -11.18
C GLU A 9 3.09 -2.03 -11.74
N ARG A 10 3.18 -3.37 -11.70
CA ARG A 10 2.07 -4.24 -12.13
C ARG A 10 0.84 -4.15 -11.23
N ILE A 11 0.99 -3.88 -9.94
CA ILE A 11 -0.16 -3.64 -9.06
C ILE A 11 -0.81 -2.31 -9.41
N LEU A 12 -0.01 -1.26 -9.65
CA LEU A 12 -0.49 0.08 -10.01
C LEU A 12 -1.29 0.09 -11.31
N SER A 13 -0.97 -0.78 -12.27
CA SER A 13 -1.76 -0.90 -13.50
C SER A 13 -3.22 -1.37 -13.28
N HIS A 14 -3.58 -1.78 -12.07
CA HIS A 14 -4.94 -2.21 -11.68
C HIS A 14 -5.61 -1.24 -10.70
N ILE A 15 -4.91 -0.21 -10.26
CA ILE A 15 -5.41 0.82 -9.34
C ILE A 15 -6.09 1.90 -10.16
N ARG A 16 -7.33 2.24 -9.80
CA ARG A 16 -8.10 3.32 -10.42
C ARG A 16 -8.00 4.58 -9.57
N GLU A 17 -8.30 5.72 -10.17
CA GLU A 17 -8.24 7.03 -9.51
C GLU A 17 -9.00 7.08 -8.17
N ALA A 18 -10.18 6.44 -8.11
CA ALA A 18 -11.02 6.38 -6.92
C ALA A 18 -10.56 5.40 -5.82
N ASP A 19 -9.60 4.51 -6.13
CA ASP A 19 -9.13 3.49 -5.20
C ASP A 19 -8.11 4.10 -4.21
N LEU A 20 -8.04 3.56 -2.99
CA LEU A 20 -7.09 3.99 -1.96
C LEU A 20 -5.91 3.01 -1.88
N VAL A 21 -4.71 3.53 -1.63
CA VAL A 21 -3.51 2.71 -1.45
C VAL A 21 -2.84 3.09 -0.13
N VAL A 22 -2.58 2.10 0.71
CA VAL A 22 -1.76 2.23 1.91
C VAL A 22 -0.47 1.46 1.69
N SER A 23 0.69 2.09 1.81
CA SER A 23 1.98 1.41 1.70
C SER A 23 2.74 1.43 3.03
N THR A 24 3.41 0.33 3.34
CA THR A 24 4.25 0.22 4.54
C THR A 24 5.51 1.08 4.46
N THR A 25 6.22 1.21 5.59
CA THR A 25 7.46 1.99 5.71
C THR A 25 8.58 1.48 4.79
N GLY A 26 9.55 2.36 4.51
CA GLY A 26 10.76 2.00 3.76
C GLY A 26 10.60 2.02 2.24
N MET A 27 11.23 1.05 1.57
CA MET A 27 11.40 1.06 0.11
C MET A 27 10.09 0.95 -0.67
N ILE A 28 9.09 0.21 -0.17
CA ILE A 28 7.80 0.07 -0.85
C ILE A 28 7.13 1.45 -1.03
N SER A 29 7.08 2.27 0.02
CA SER A 29 6.53 3.63 -0.08
C SER A 29 7.33 4.53 -1.03
N ARG A 30 8.67 4.44 -1.03
CA ARG A 30 9.53 5.23 -1.93
C ARG A 30 9.35 4.86 -3.39
N GLU A 31 9.26 3.56 -3.68
CA GLU A 31 9.05 3.05 -5.03
C GLU A 31 7.64 3.40 -5.53
N LEU A 32 6.61 3.27 -4.69
CA LEU A 32 5.25 3.71 -5.01
C LEU A 32 5.20 5.22 -5.33
N PHE A 33 5.79 6.06 -4.48
CA PHE A 33 5.85 7.51 -4.70
C PHE A 33 6.56 7.88 -6.00
N THR A 34 7.64 7.15 -6.34
CA THR A 34 8.39 7.39 -7.57
C THR A 34 7.62 6.96 -8.82
N LEU A 35 6.83 5.88 -8.72
CA LEU A 35 6.06 5.33 -9.82
C LEU A 35 4.79 6.13 -10.12
N ASP A 36 4.02 6.48 -9.10
CA ASP A 36 2.73 7.16 -9.24
C ASP A 36 2.30 7.83 -7.94
N ASP A 37 2.75 9.06 -7.69
CA ASP A 37 2.27 9.87 -6.58
C ASP A 37 0.89 10.46 -6.90
N ARG A 38 -0.09 10.24 -6.00
CA ARG A 38 -1.47 10.67 -6.19
C ARG A 38 -2.19 10.87 -4.85
N PRO A 39 -3.28 11.66 -4.80
CA PRO A 39 -4.01 11.95 -3.56
C PRO A 39 -4.59 10.73 -2.82
N GLY A 40 -4.83 9.62 -3.52
CA GLY A 40 -5.35 8.38 -2.93
C GLY A 40 -4.28 7.48 -2.32
N ASN A 41 -3.00 7.88 -2.35
CA ASN A 41 -1.92 7.15 -1.70
C ASN A 41 -1.67 7.69 -0.30
N PHE A 42 -1.54 6.77 0.65
CA PHE A 42 -1.09 7.05 2.00
C PHE A 42 0.20 6.28 2.28
N TYR A 43 1.30 7.03 2.36
CA TYR A 43 2.63 6.51 2.67
C TYR A 43 2.80 6.43 4.19
N MET A 44 2.70 5.23 4.76
CA MET A 44 2.85 5.05 6.20
C MET A 44 4.34 5.08 6.57
N ILE A 45 4.85 6.29 6.84
CA ILE A 45 6.23 6.48 7.29
C ILE A 45 6.33 6.14 8.78
N GLY A 46 6.76 4.92 9.07
CA GLY A 46 6.81 4.35 10.44
C GLY A 46 5.78 3.24 10.64
N SER A 47 5.53 2.85 11.89
CA SER A 47 4.46 1.90 12.25
C SER A 47 4.51 0.57 11.49
N MET A 48 5.70 0.00 11.33
CA MET A 48 5.89 -1.28 10.64
C MET A 48 4.99 -2.37 11.25
N GLY A 49 4.31 -3.13 10.40
CA GLY A 49 3.30 -4.13 10.77
C GLY A 49 1.86 -3.65 10.85
N LEU A 50 1.60 -2.32 10.80
CA LEU A 50 0.25 -1.80 10.97
C LEU A 50 -0.46 -1.41 9.67
N ALA A 51 0.16 -1.61 8.50
CA ALA A 51 -0.40 -1.14 7.23
C ALA A 51 -1.71 -1.87 6.90
N SER A 52 -1.72 -3.19 7.13
CA SER A 52 -2.91 -4.04 6.98
C SER A 52 -4.05 -3.65 7.93
N ALA A 53 -3.75 -3.36 9.20
CA ALA A 53 -4.76 -2.91 10.16
C ALA A 53 -5.37 -1.55 9.75
N MET A 54 -4.55 -0.62 9.29
CA MET A 54 -5.01 0.67 8.78
C MET A 54 -5.87 0.51 7.52
N GLY A 55 -5.44 -0.33 6.57
CA GLY A 55 -6.20 -0.64 5.37
C GLY A 55 -7.57 -1.25 5.67
N LEU A 56 -7.65 -2.17 6.64
CA LEU A 56 -8.92 -2.73 7.10
C LEU A 56 -9.84 -1.66 7.68
N GLY A 57 -9.33 -0.77 8.54
CA GLY A 57 -10.10 0.34 9.09
C GLY A 57 -10.69 1.25 8.00
N LEU A 58 -9.91 1.56 6.96
CA LEU A 58 -10.37 2.33 5.81
C LEU A 58 -11.46 1.59 5.03
N ALA A 59 -11.30 0.28 4.79
CA ALA A 59 -12.29 -0.51 4.08
C ALA A 59 -13.62 -0.61 4.83
N ILE A 60 -13.58 -0.69 6.18
CA ILE A 60 -14.78 -0.68 7.03
C ILE A 60 -15.48 0.68 6.97
N GLN A 61 -14.73 1.79 7.05
CA GLN A 61 -15.30 3.15 7.06
C GLN A 61 -15.81 3.59 5.68
N ALA A 62 -15.20 3.10 4.60
CA ALA A 62 -15.55 3.46 3.23
C ALA A 62 -15.81 2.20 2.38
N PRO A 63 -16.91 1.45 2.63
CA PRO A 63 -17.15 0.15 2.00
C PRO A 63 -17.33 0.20 0.48
N HIS A 64 -17.58 1.40 -0.07
CA HIS A 64 -17.69 1.62 -1.52
C HIS A 64 -16.35 1.93 -2.20
N LYS A 65 -15.27 2.11 -1.43
CA LYS A 65 -13.92 2.33 -1.96
C LYS A 65 -13.12 1.03 -1.87
N ARG A 66 -12.40 0.69 -2.93
CA ARG A 66 -11.41 -0.39 -2.87
C ARG A 66 -10.14 0.14 -2.21
N VAL A 67 -9.61 -0.64 -1.28
CA VAL A 67 -8.37 -0.33 -0.56
C VAL A 67 -7.33 -1.38 -0.92
N PHE A 68 -6.18 -0.92 -1.41
CA PHE A 68 -5.00 -1.73 -1.64
C PHE A 68 -4.01 -1.49 -0.51
N VAL A 69 -3.42 -2.56 0.03
CA VAL A 69 -2.35 -2.47 1.02
C VAL A 69 -1.09 -3.08 0.41
N LEU A 70 -0.03 -2.28 0.33
CA LEU A 70 1.29 -2.72 -0.10
C LEU A 70 2.18 -2.92 1.13
N GLU A 71 2.33 -4.18 1.53
CA GLU A 71 3.06 -4.57 2.72
C GLU A 71 4.13 -5.62 2.37
N GLY A 72 5.34 -5.44 2.90
CA GLY A 72 6.40 -6.44 2.79
C GLY A 72 6.15 -7.59 3.78
N ASP A 73 6.69 -8.75 3.47
CA ASP A 73 6.63 -9.96 4.31
C ASP A 73 7.12 -9.73 5.74
N GLY A 74 8.29 -9.08 5.90
CA GLY A 74 8.84 -8.77 7.21
C GLY A 74 7.97 -7.80 8.01
N SER A 75 7.30 -6.84 7.35
CA SER A 75 6.36 -5.94 7.99
C SER A 75 5.10 -6.69 8.42
N ALA A 76 4.49 -7.47 7.51
CA ALA A 76 3.29 -8.26 7.80
C ALA A 76 3.49 -9.16 9.03
N LEU A 77 4.63 -9.86 9.12
CA LEU A 77 4.93 -10.78 10.21
C LEU A 77 5.10 -10.12 11.58
N MET A 78 5.28 -8.79 11.67
CA MET A 78 5.43 -8.11 12.95
C MET A 78 4.13 -7.98 13.76
N SER A 79 2.98 -8.08 13.10
CA SER A 79 1.68 -7.84 13.75
C SER A 79 0.57 -8.75 13.22
N LEU A 80 0.94 -9.90 12.63
CA LEU A 80 0.02 -10.94 12.16
C LEU A 80 -0.46 -11.84 13.31
#